data_AF-R9A3Z2-F1
#
_entry.id   AF-R9A3Z2-F1
#
_cell.length_a   1.000
_cell.length_b   1.000
_cell.length_c   1.000
_cell.angle_alpha   90.00
_cell.angle_beta   90.00
_cell.angle_gamma   90.00
#
_symmetry.space_group_name_H-M   'P 1'
#
loop_
_entity.id
_entity.type
_entity.pdbx_description
1 polymer ?
#
loop_
_entity_poly.entity_id
_entity_poly.type
_entity_poly.pdbx_seq_one_letter_code
_entity_poly.pdbx_strand_id
1 'polypeptide(L)'
;MKMNNKSFKSGLVGISLALLMTANFVSCSDSGSKKEDNPTALLYLVNNSVVDSEVTANCVAAYTAANSCVGGKEYFNAGIGCSSKKLDGRTTDELKALKECVLSKVNDPIQPCNLPQFTYGLAQQALAGAFSACNKKYTTTAGVEVDLKDYLIY
;
A
#
# COMPACT_ATOMS: atom_id res chain seq x y z
N MET A 1 -21.34 63.45 -15.42
CA MET A 1 -19.92 63.84 -15.30
C MET A 1 -19.12 62.57 -15.02
N LYS A 2 -18.18 62.20 -15.89
CA LYS A 2 -17.27 61.04 -15.75
C LYS A 2 -16.20 61.38 -14.71
N MET A 3 -15.94 60.49 -13.75
CA MET A 3 -14.64 60.39 -13.09
C MET A 3 -14.21 58.92 -12.99
N ASN A 4 -13.13 58.67 -13.71
CA ASN A 4 -12.31 57.47 -13.76
C ASN A 4 -11.37 57.50 -12.55
N ASN A 5 -11.25 56.40 -11.81
CA ASN A 5 -10.11 56.19 -10.91
C ASN A 5 -9.58 54.77 -11.11
N LYS A 6 -8.57 54.66 -11.98
CA LYS A 6 -7.59 53.58 -11.93
C LYS A 6 -6.80 53.73 -10.63
N SER A 7 -6.74 52.67 -9.82
CA SER A 7 -5.53 52.34 -9.08
C SER A 7 -5.54 50.86 -8.74
N PHE A 8 -4.77 50.09 -9.51
CA PHE A 8 -4.21 48.82 -9.07
C PHE A 8 -3.47 49.05 -7.75
N LYS A 9 -3.82 48.29 -6.70
CA LYS A 9 -2.92 48.01 -5.60
C LYS A 9 -2.91 46.51 -5.36
N SER A 10 -1.78 45.93 -5.76
CA SER A 10 -1.29 44.61 -5.36
C SER A 10 -1.45 44.42 -3.85
N GLY A 11 -2.08 43.32 -3.44
CA GLY A 11 -2.31 43.00 -2.04
C GLY A 11 -2.66 41.53 -1.88
N LEU A 12 -1.62 40.73 -1.64
CA LEU A 12 -1.62 39.39 -1.06
C LEU A 12 -2.42 38.29 -1.77
N VAL A 13 -1.69 37.60 -2.65
CA VAL A 13 -1.70 36.13 -2.70
C VAL A 13 -1.37 35.62 -1.29
N GLY A 14 -2.40 35.21 -0.54
CA GLY A 14 -2.26 34.82 0.86
C GLY A 14 -3.38 33.92 1.38
N ILE A 15 -4.13 33.26 0.47
CA ILE A 15 -5.18 32.30 0.81
C ILE A 15 -4.67 30.89 0.53
N SER A 16 -3.49 30.56 1.06
CA SER A 16 -2.88 29.24 0.89
C SER A 16 -2.10 28.85 2.14
N LEU A 17 -2.73 28.82 3.31
CA LEU A 17 -2.23 28.01 4.45
C LEU A 17 -3.20 27.92 5.65
N ALA A 18 -4.17 28.83 5.77
CA ALA A 18 -4.99 28.92 6.98
C ALA A 18 -6.07 27.82 7.12
N LEU A 19 -6.39 27.06 6.06
CA LEU A 19 -7.31 25.91 6.15
C LEU A 19 -6.64 24.60 6.60
N LEU A 20 -5.31 24.57 6.77
CA LEU A 20 -4.57 23.37 7.19
C LEU A 20 -4.42 23.24 8.72
N MET A 21 -4.91 24.21 9.51
CA MET A 21 -4.65 24.25 10.96
C MET A 21 -5.86 23.91 11.85
N THR A 22 -6.97 23.41 11.30
CA THR A 22 -8.08 22.85 12.09
C THR A 22 -8.02 21.32 12.20
N ALA A 23 -6.88 20.70 11.86
CA ALA A 23 -6.59 19.35 12.29
C ALA A 23 -6.31 19.38 13.80
N ASN A 24 -7.39 19.25 14.59
CA ASN A 24 -7.35 18.90 15.99
C ASN A 24 -6.24 17.88 16.22
N PHE A 25 -5.43 18.12 17.25
CA PHE A 25 -4.38 17.28 17.80
C PHE A 25 -4.71 15.78 17.70
N VAL A 26 -4.42 15.18 16.55
CA VAL A 26 -4.17 13.75 16.46
C VAL A 26 -2.78 13.62 17.06
N SER A 27 -2.75 13.30 18.35
CA SER A 27 -1.55 12.81 18.99
C SER A 27 -0.95 11.77 18.04
N CYS A 28 0.26 12.00 17.53
CA CYS A 28 1.09 10.96 16.92
C CYS A 28 1.41 9.95 18.03
N SER A 29 0.41 9.14 18.39
CA SER A 29 0.58 7.92 19.15
C SER A 29 1.50 7.06 18.31
N ASP A 30 2.56 6.51 18.92
CA ASP A 30 3.55 5.63 18.29
C ASP A 30 2.89 4.72 17.24
N SER A 31 2.99 5.16 15.98
CA SER A 31 2.30 4.55 14.86
C SER A 31 3.06 3.27 14.50
N GLY A 32 2.36 2.15 14.49
CA GLY A 32 2.96 0.85 14.16
C GLY A 32 2.51 -0.33 15.02
N SER A 33 1.56 -0.15 15.95
CA SER A 33 1.05 -1.22 16.83
C SER A 33 -0.41 -1.61 16.60
N LYS A 34 -1.17 -0.86 15.80
CA LYS A 34 -2.59 -1.14 15.54
C LYS A 34 -2.82 -1.53 14.09
N LYS A 35 -3.73 -2.49 13.88
CA LYS A 35 -4.17 -2.99 12.56
C LYS A 35 -4.67 -1.87 11.62
N GLU A 36 -5.08 -0.74 12.23
CA GLU A 36 -5.57 0.49 11.61
C GLU A 36 -4.46 1.36 11.00
N ASP A 37 -3.20 1.16 11.39
CA ASP A 37 -2.04 1.89 10.87
C ASP A 37 -1.50 1.32 9.56
N ASN A 38 -2.16 0.32 8.96
CA ASN A 38 -1.70 -0.28 7.71
C ASN A 38 -1.63 0.81 6.62
N PRO A 39 -0.43 1.33 6.30
CA PRO A 39 -0.33 2.52 5.50
C PRO A 39 -0.51 2.19 4.02
N THR A 40 -0.85 0.94 3.66
CA THR A 40 -0.87 0.49 2.28
C THR A 40 -1.84 1.29 1.42
N ALA A 41 -3.04 1.59 1.94
CA ALA A 41 -3.99 2.44 1.22
C ALA A 41 -3.44 3.86 1.01
N LEU A 42 -2.81 4.45 2.03
CA LEU A 42 -2.20 5.79 1.95
C LEU A 42 -0.95 5.81 1.05
N LEU A 43 -0.04 4.85 1.19
CA LEU A 43 1.16 4.66 0.35
C LEU A 43 0.79 4.43 -1.12
N TYR A 44 -0.32 3.73 -1.36
CA TYR A 44 -0.83 3.54 -2.71
C TYR A 44 -1.45 4.84 -3.26
N LEU A 45 -2.36 5.49 -2.54
CA LEU A 45 -3.03 6.72 -3.01
C LEU A 45 -2.07 7.89 -3.23
N VAL A 46 -1.05 8.04 -2.36
CA VAL A 46 -0.02 9.09 -2.51
C VAL A 46 0.85 8.87 -3.75
N ASN A 47 1.02 7.61 -4.19
CA ASN A 47 1.84 7.27 -5.35
C ASN A 47 1.04 6.98 -6.63
N ASN A 48 -0.28 6.75 -6.52
CA ASN A 48 -1.17 6.44 -7.64
C ASN A 48 -2.55 7.07 -7.38
N SER A 49 -2.85 8.17 -8.07
CA SER A 49 -4.08 8.94 -7.88
C SER A 49 -5.34 8.26 -8.45
N VAL A 50 -5.22 7.10 -9.11
CA VAL A 50 -6.36 6.39 -9.71
C VAL A 50 -6.13 4.86 -9.63
N VAL A 51 -7.11 4.10 -9.12
CA VAL A 51 -7.16 2.64 -9.26
C VAL A 51 -7.87 2.34 -10.59
N ASP A 52 -7.12 2.36 -11.69
CA ASP A 52 -7.73 2.29 -13.02
C ASP A 52 -7.92 0.86 -13.58
N SER A 53 -7.52 -0.19 -12.85
CA SER A 53 -7.66 -1.58 -13.34
C SER A 53 -7.76 -2.66 -12.25
N GLU A 54 -8.44 -3.78 -12.58
CA GLU A 54 -8.57 -4.96 -11.71
C GLU A 54 -7.19 -5.56 -11.35
N VAL A 55 -6.22 -5.46 -12.25
CA VAL A 55 -4.81 -5.83 -12.02
C VAL A 55 -4.23 -5.05 -10.84
N THR A 56 -4.42 -3.73 -10.86
CA THR A 56 -3.91 -2.83 -9.83
C THR A 56 -4.62 -3.06 -8.50
N ALA A 57 -5.95 -3.26 -8.52
CA ALA A 57 -6.72 -3.58 -7.32
C ALA A 57 -6.24 -4.88 -6.65
N ASN A 58 -5.99 -5.94 -7.43
CA ASN A 58 -5.48 -7.20 -6.88
C ASN A 58 -4.05 -7.06 -6.33
N CYS A 59 -3.19 -6.28 -7.00
CA CYS A 59 -1.86 -5.97 -6.48
C CYS A 59 -1.92 -5.25 -5.12
N VAL A 60 -2.70 -4.17 -5.03
CA VAL A 60 -2.83 -3.38 -3.80
C VAL A 60 -3.42 -4.23 -2.67
N ALA A 61 -4.41 -5.06 -2.96
CA ALA A 61 -4.98 -5.98 -1.98
C ALA A 61 -3.94 -6.97 -1.45
N ALA A 62 -3.09 -7.53 -2.32
CA ALA A 62 -2.02 -8.43 -1.91
C ALA A 62 -1.01 -7.72 -0.99
N TYR A 63 -0.54 -6.52 -1.36
CA TYR A 63 0.35 -5.73 -0.53
C TYR A 63 -0.29 -5.34 0.82
N THR A 64 -1.57 -5.02 0.82
CA THR A 64 -2.31 -4.67 2.05
C THR A 64 -2.35 -5.85 2.99
N ALA A 65 -2.64 -7.04 2.47
CA ALA A 65 -2.64 -8.28 3.25
C ALA A 65 -1.23 -8.62 3.77
N ALA A 66 -0.19 -8.49 2.93
CA ALA A 66 1.20 -8.74 3.35
C ALA A 66 1.63 -7.77 4.47
N ASN A 67 1.32 -6.48 4.34
CA ASN A 67 1.62 -5.47 5.35
C ASN A 67 0.82 -5.63 6.65
N SER A 68 -0.31 -6.35 6.63
CA SER A 68 -1.01 -6.70 7.87
C SER A 68 -0.22 -7.67 8.76
N CYS A 69 0.79 -8.33 8.20
CA CYS A 69 1.69 -9.23 8.91
C CYS A 69 3.00 -8.58 9.34
N VAL A 70 3.17 -7.28 9.09
CA VAL A 70 4.37 -6.54 9.46
C VAL A 70 4.02 -5.44 10.45
N GLY A 71 4.75 -5.40 11.56
CA GLY A 71 4.68 -4.35 12.57
C GLY A 71 5.88 -3.43 12.45
N GLY A 72 5.79 -2.22 13.02
CA GLY A 72 6.90 -1.27 13.06
C GLY A 72 6.89 -0.25 11.91
N LYS A 73 8.07 0.10 11.39
CA LYS A 73 8.24 1.18 10.37
C LYS A 73 8.59 0.66 8.97
N GLU A 74 8.83 -0.64 8.86
CA GLU A 74 9.25 -1.30 7.63
C GLU A 74 8.05 -2.00 7.01
N TYR A 75 7.71 -1.66 5.77
CA TYR A 75 6.53 -2.19 5.07
C TYR A 75 6.87 -2.48 3.62
N PHE A 76 6.16 -3.43 3.00
CA PHE A 76 6.20 -3.64 1.56
C PHE A 76 5.68 -2.40 0.83
N ASN A 77 6.43 -1.90 -0.14
CA ASN A 77 6.11 -0.66 -0.84
C ASN A 77 5.16 -0.91 -2.03
N ALA A 78 3.86 -0.78 -1.79
CA ALA A 78 2.84 -0.91 -2.84
C ALA A 78 2.95 0.16 -3.93
N GLY A 79 3.48 1.34 -3.64
CA GLY A 79 3.70 2.40 -4.63
C GLY A 79 4.72 1.99 -5.70
N ILE A 80 5.77 1.28 -5.30
CA ILE A 80 6.76 0.70 -6.22
C ILE A 80 6.20 -0.56 -6.87
N GLY A 81 5.74 -1.51 -6.06
CA GLY A 81 5.31 -2.84 -6.48
C GLY A 81 4.08 -2.87 -7.38
N CYS A 82 3.12 -1.97 -7.14
CA CYS A 82 1.89 -1.83 -7.92
C CYS A 82 1.91 -0.61 -8.85
N SER A 83 3.08 -0.01 -9.10
CA SER A 83 3.20 1.04 -10.12
C SER A 83 2.85 0.51 -11.51
N SER A 84 2.31 1.36 -12.38
CA SER A 84 1.96 0.98 -13.76
C SER A 84 3.13 0.35 -14.53
N LYS A 85 4.36 0.81 -14.27
CA LYS A 85 5.58 0.23 -14.86
C LYS A 85 5.87 -1.19 -14.38
N LYS A 86 5.55 -1.53 -13.13
CA LYS A 86 5.73 -2.88 -12.58
C LYS A 86 4.60 -3.83 -12.97
N LEU A 87 3.41 -3.28 -13.22
CA LEU A 87 2.24 -4.04 -13.65
C LEU A 87 2.13 -4.20 -15.17
N ASP A 88 2.97 -3.48 -15.95
CA ASP A 88 3.01 -3.63 -17.40
C ASP A 88 3.31 -5.08 -17.80
N GLY A 89 2.49 -5.62 -18.71
CA GLY A 89 2.54 -7.01 -19.13
C GLY A 89 2.03 -8.04 -18.11
N ARG A 90 1.60 -7.62 -16.91
CA ARG A 90 1.01 -8.53 -15.91
C ARG A 90 -0.48 -8.67 -16.08
N THR A 91 -0.95 -9.89 -15.90
CA THR A 91 -2.35 -10.27 -16.08
C THR A 91 -3.10 -10.26 -14.75
N THR A 92 -4.42 -10.11 -14.81
CA THR A 92 -5.28 -10.19 -13.63
C THR A 92 -5.11 -11.51 -12.89
N ASP A 93 -4.91 -12.62 -13.60
CA ASP A 93 -4.77 -13.95 -13.00
C ASP A 93 -3.46 -14.10 -12.24
N GLU A 94 -2.36 -13.53 -12.72
CA GLU A 94 -1.10 -13.49 -11.98
C GLU A 94 -1.22 -12.71 -10.67
N LEU A 95 -1.93 -11.57 -10.69
CA LEU A 95 -2.14 -10.77 -9.48
C LEU A 95 -3.16 -11.40 -8.52
N LYS A 96 -4.12 -12.17 -9.05
CA LYS A 96 -4.98 -13.04 -8.23
C LYS A 96 -4.19 -14.16 -7.58
N ALA A 97 -3.26 -14.79 -8.31
CA ALA A 97 -2.35 -15.81 -7.78
C ALA A 97 -1.46 -15.24 -6.66
N LEU A 98 -0.91 -14.03 -6.85
CA LEU A 98 -0.17 -13.33 -5.80
C LEU A 98 -1.04 -13.15 -4.55
N LYS A 99 -2.23 -12.57 -4.73
CA LYS A 99 -3.18 -12.30 -3.64
C LYS A 99 -3.56 -13.59 -2.91
N GLU A 100 -3.85 -14.66 -3.64
CA GLU A 100 -4.16 -15.98 -3.08
C GLU A 100 -3.00 -16.52 -2.25
N CYS A 101 -1.78 -16.49 -2.79
CA CYS A 101 -0.59 -16.92 -2.07
C CYS A 101 -0.42 -16.13 -0.77
N VAL A 102 -0.47 -14.80 -0.83
CA VAL A 102 -0.34 -13.94 0.35
C VAL A 102 -1.43 -14.24 1.38
N LEU A 103 -2.70 -14.35 0.96
CA LEU A 103 -3.80 -14.65 1.86
C LEU A 103 -3.68 -16.04 2.52
N SER A 104 -3.13 -17.03 1.82
CA SER A 104 -2.87 -18.35 2.39
C SER A 104 -1.86 -18.30 3.55
N LYS A 105 -0.91 -17.36 3.50
CA LYS A 105 0.09 -17.14 4.54
C LYS A 105 -0.43 -16.28 5.68
N VAL A 106 -1.20 -15.24 5.34
CA VAL A 106 -1.85 -14.35 6.31
C VAL A 106 -2.83 -15.13 7.19
N ASN A 107 -3.58 -16.05 6.60
CA ASN A 107 -4.60 -16.87 7.26
C ASN A 107 -4.11 -18.29 7.56
N ASP A 108 -2.79 -18.50 7.71
CA ASP A 108 -2.24 -19.79 8.09
C ASP A 108 -2.91 -20.26 9.40
N PRO A 109 -3.50 -21.47 9.46
CA PRO A 109 -4.26 -21.92 10.62
C PRO A 109 -3.37 -22.25 11.83
N ILE A 110 -2.07 -22.40 11.63
CA ILE A 110 -1.09 -22.73 12.68
C ILE A 110 -0.48 -21.44 13.23
N GLN A 111 -0.04 -20.54 12.35
CA GLN A 111 0.63 -19.28 12.73
C GLN A 111 0.18 -18.10 11.85
N PRO A 112 -1.06 -17.60 12.03
CA PRO A 112 -1.57 -16.50 11.23
C PRO A 112 -0.80 -15.22 11.59
N CYS A 113 -0.04 -14.67 10.64
CA CYS A 113 0.86 -13.55 10.89
C CYS A 113 0.14 -12.21 11.12
N ASN A 114 -1.17 -12.14 10.86
CA ASN A 114 -2.02 -10.98 11.14
C ASN A 114 -2.42 -10.84 12.62
N LEU A 115 -2.00 -11.77 13.48
CA LEU A 115 -2.14 -11.68 14.92
C LEU A 115 -0.85 -11.13 15.55
N PRO A 116 -0.93 -10.25 16.57
CA PRO A 116 0.22 -9.54 17.11
C PRO A 116 1.40 -10.43 17.54
N GLN A 117 1.13 -11.64 18.04
CA GLN A 117 2.16 -12.58 18.50
C GLN A 117 2.94 -13.26 17.36
N PHE A 118 2.42 -13.21 16.13
CA PHE A 118 3.04 -13.80 14.93
C PHE A 118 3.40 -12.76 13.88
N THR A 119 3.14 -11.48 14.18
CA THR A 119 3.50 -10.35 13.33
C THR A 119 5.03 -10.20 13.28
N TYR A 120 5.55 -9.98 12.08
CA TYR A 120 6.97 -9.76 11.85
C TYR A 120 7.34 -8.32 12.22
N GLY A 121 8.43 -8.13 12.96
CA GLY A 121 8.88 -6.78 13.32
C GLY A 121 9.43 -5.97 12.15
N LEU A 122 9.73 -6.64 11.02
CA LEU A 122 10.32 -6.07 9.81
C LEU A 122 9.84 -6.85 8.58
N ALA A 123 9.58 -6.17 7.46
CA ALA A 123 9.09 -6.83 6.25
C ALA A 123 10.14 -7.74 5.59
N GLN A 124 11.44 -7.48 5.78
CA GLN A 124 12.51 -8.40 5.37
C GLN A 124 12.40 -9.77 6.02
N GLN A 125 12.02 -9.81 7.31
CA GLN A 125 11.79 -11.07 8.03
C GLN A 125 10.54 -11.78 7.50
N ALA A 126 9.47 -11.04 7.19
CA ALA A 126 8.27 -11.60 6.58
C ALA A 126 8.54 -12.20 5.20
N LEU A 127 9.36 -11.53 4.37
CA LEU A 127 9.74 -11.99 3.02
C LEU A 127 10.68 -13.20 3.07
N ALA A 128 11.64 -13.21 3.98
CA ALA A 128 12.50 -14.37 4.21
C ALA A 128 11.74 -15.58 4.80
N GLY A 129 10.66 -15.30 5.54
CA GLY A 129 9.78 -16.29 6.16
C GLY A 129 8.55 -16.64 5.33
N ALA A 130 7.37 -16.33 5.86
CA ALA A 130 6.07 -16.80 5.36
C ALA A 130 5.81 -16.44 3.88
N PHE A 131 6.28 -15.28 3.41
CA PHE A 131 6.04 -14.84 2.04
C PHE A 131 7.13 -15.26 1.04
N SER A 132 8.16 -15.99 1.46
CA SER A 132 9.24 -16.45 0.57
C SER A 132 8.72 -17.32 -0.58
N ALA A 133 7.64 -18.08 -0.35
CA ALA A 133 6.94 -18.87 -1.36
C ALA A 133 6.16 -17.98 -2.36
N CYS A 134 5.67 -16.82 -1.92
CA CYS A 134 4.94 -15.86 -2.74
C CYS A 134 5.87 -14.92 -3.55
N ASN A 135 7.18 -15.17 -3.51
CA ASN A 135 8.19 -14.49 -4.33
C ASN A 135 8.95 -15.48 -5.23
N LYS A 136 8.28 -16.58 -5.60
CA LYS A 136 8.78 -17.70 -6.41
C LYS A 136 7.62 -18.27 -7.24
N LYS A 137 7.84 -19.40 -7.90
CA LYS A 137 6.77 -20.19 -8.54
C LYS A 137 5.70 -20.63 -7.54
N TYR A 138 4.45 -20.37 -7.87
CA TYR A 138 3.27 -20.68 -7.08
C TYR A 138 2.23 -21.41 -7.93
N THR A 139 1.67 -22.49 -7.39
CA THR A 139 0.54 -23.20 -8.01
C THR A 139 -0.75 -22.69 -7.38
N THR A 140 -1.59 -22.04 -8.18
CA THR A 140 -2.92 -21.56 -7.79
C THR A 140 -3.85 -22.70 -7.41
N THR A 141 -4.95 -22.42 -6.71
CA THR A 141 -5.97 -23.45 -6.42
C THR A 141 -6.54 -24.10 -7.70
N ALA A 142 -6.51 -23.37 -8.82
CA ALA A 142 -6.94 -23.85 -10.14
C ALA A 142 -5.91 -24.77 -10.83
N GLY A 143 -4.76 -25.04 -10.21
CA GLY A 143 -3.71 -25.91 -10.75
C GLY A 143 -2.78 -25.24 -11.76
N VAL A 144 -2.84 -23.92 -11.91
CA VAL A 144 -1.96 -23.16 -12.81
C VAL A 144 -0.70 -22.72 -12.06
N GLU A 145 0.47 -22.97 -12.64
CA GLU A 145 1.76 -22.48 -12.12
C GLU A 145 2.02 -21.05 -12.64
N VAL A 146 2.31 -20.13 -11.71
CA VAL A 146 2.64 -18.73 -11.97
C VAL A 146 3.98 -18.39 -11.31
N ASP A 147 4.87 -17.71 -12.01
CA ASP A 147 6.12 -17.21 -11.41
C ASP A 147 5.88 -15.85 -10.74
N LEU A 148 5.81 -15.86 -9.40
CA LEU A 148 5.60 -14.67 -8.58
C LEU A 148 6.90 -13.97 -8.18
N LYS A 149 8.02 -14.27 -8.85
CA LYS A 149 9.29 -13.59 -8.56
C LYS A 149 9.19 -12.07 -8.74
N ASP A 150 9.71 -11.35 -7.76
CA ASP A 150 9.77 -9.89 -7.68
C ASP A 150 8.38 -9.22 -7.65
N TYR A 151 7.31 -9.96 -7.33
CA TYR A 151 5.96 -9.42 -7.14
C TYR A 151 5.81 -8.69 -5.80
N LEU A 152 6.47 -9.17 -4.74
CA LEU A 152 6.54 -8.48 -3.44
C LEU A 152 7.90 -7.80 -3.30
N ILE A 153 7.86 -6.48 -3.18
CA ILE A 153 9.04 -5.63 -3.04
C ILE A 153 8.99 -4.97 -1.67
N TYR A 154 10.05 -5.19 -0.90
CA TYR A 154 10.32 -4.50 0.35
C TYR A 154 10.94 -3.14 0.06
#